data_AF-A0A0P0NWF9-F1
#
_entry.id   AF-A0A0P0NWF9-F1
#
_cell.length_a   1.000
_cell.length_b   1.000
_cell.length_c   1.000
_cell.angle_alpha   90.00
_cell.angle_beta   90.00
_cell.angle_gamma   90.00
#
_symmetry.space_group_name_H-M   'P 1'
#
loop_
_entity.id
_entity.type
_entity.pdbx_description
1 polymer ?
#
loop_
_entity_poly.entity_id
_entity_poly.type
_entity_poly.pdbx_seq_one_letter_code
_entity_poly.pdbx_strand_id
1 'polypeptide(L)'
;MESRPVLRLAAVATLVGAAIDILAPFVIYPRLAEPWPHLVYVIIDVLLLFGILAVRSVSGRSAGPLALVGFGLALLGLMLVRTSSAAIFGEASYMIASSVWSIGMVVWSVDLLRARGRFRIAAGLWIAALVIGLAGLVLKDHGPIAHVAKMAFILGFVAAAVDLLKALGEPQ
;
A
#
# COMPACT_ATOMS: atom_id res chain seq x y z
N MET A 1 6.85 -25.72 -6.31
CA MET A 1 7.63 -25.01 -7.36
C MET A 1 6.81 -23.97 -8.12
N GLU A 2 5.48 -24.12 -8.26
CA GLU A 2 4.62 -23.21 -9.05
C GLU A 2 4.40 -21.81 -8.46
N SER A 3 4.66 -21.60 -7.16
CA SER A 3 4.44 -20.29 -6.51
C SER A 3 5.48 -19.24 -6.87
N ARG A 4 6.67 -19.64 -7.33
CA ARG A 4 7.78 -18.72 -7.67
C ARG A 4 7.44 -17.72 -8.78
N PRO A 5 6.91 -18.15 -9.96
CA PRO A 5 6.52 -17.21 -11.01
C PRO A 5 5.41 -16.27 -10.56
N VAL A 6 4.43 -16.75 -9.78
CA VAL A 6 3.32 -15.93 -9.27
C VAL A 6 3.83 -14.82 -8.33
N LEU A 7 4.69 -15.18 -7.37
CA LEU A 7 5.29 -14.20 -6.45
C LEU A 7 6.19 -13.20 -7.17
N ARG A 8 6.93 -13.64 -8.20
CA ARG A 8 7.72 -12.74 -9.04
C ARG A 8 6.84 -11.75 -9.79
N LEU A 9 5.75 -12.22 -10.39
CA LEU A 9 4.81 -11.38 -11.11
C LEU A 9 4.16 -10.36 -10.17
N ALA A 10 3.74 -10.78 -8.98
CA ALA A 10 3.17 -9.89 -7.98
C ALA A 10 4.17 -8.82 -7.50
N ALA A 11 5.43 -9.20 -7.27
CA ALA A 11 6.46 -8.24 -6.89
C ALA A 11 6.76 -7.23 -8.00
N VAL A 12 6.87 -7.69 -9.25
CA VAL A 12 7.05 -6.80 -10.41
C VAL A 12 5.83 -5.89 -10.58
N ALA A 13 4.61 -6.43 -10.49
CA ALA A 13 3.38 -5.66 -10.54
C ALA A 13 3.38 -4.56 -9.48
N THR A 14 3.76 -4.88 -8.25
CA THR A 14 3.87 -3.91 -7.14
C THR A 14 4.86 -2.80 -7.45
N LEU A 15 6.04 -3.14 -7.98
CA LEU A 15 7.05 -2.14 -8.37
C LEU A 15 6.55 -1.22 -9.48
N VAL A 16 5.86 -1.79 -10.48
CA VAL A 16 5.24 -1.01 -11.57
C VAL A 16 4.16 -0.09 -11.01
N GLY A 17 3.28 -0.59 -10.14
CA GLY A 17 2.24 0.21 -9.50
C GLY A 17 2.82 1.38 -8.68
N ALA A 18 3.86 1.11 -7.89
CA ALA A 18 4.57 2.13 -7.14
C ALA A 18 5.27 3.17 -8.03
N ALA A 19 5.90 2.72 -9.12
CA ALA A 19 6.52 3.62 -10.09
C ALA A 19 5.47 4.53 -10.75
N ILE A 20 4.31 3.99 -11.13
CA ILE A 20 3.22 4.78 -11.68
C ILE A 20 2.71 5.78 -10.63
N ASP A 21 2.47 5.39 -9.38
CA ASP A 21 1.97 6.32 -8.34
C ASP A 21 2.93 7.49 -8.05
N ILE A 22 4.24 7.25 -8.17
CA ILE A 22 5.27 8.28 -7.99
C ILE A 22 5.35 9.20 -9.22
N LEU A 23 5.33 8.65 -10.43
CA LEU A 23 5.59 9.39 -11.67
C LEU A 23 4.33 10.01 -12.30
N ALA A 24 3.17 9.39 -12.12
CA ALA A 24 1.93 9.80 -12.77
C ALA A 24 1.53 11.26 -12.48
N PRO A 25 1.66 11.79 -11.24
CA PRO A 25 1.36 13.19 -10.96
C PRO A 25 2.15 14.19 -11.81
N PHE A 26 3.38 13.83 -12.21
CA PHE A 26 4.28 14.73 -12.93
C PHE A 26 4.21 14.55 -14.45
N VAL A 27 3.99 13.30 -14.91
CA VAL A 27 4.15 12.96 -16.33
C VAL A 27 2.82 12.60 -17.01
N ILE A 28 1.89 11.99 -16.26
CA ILE A 28 0.69 11.36 -16.81
C ILE A 28 -0.55 12.24 -16.58
N TYR A 29 -0.88 12.55 -15.32
CA TYR A 29 -2.12 13.26 -14.96
C TYR A 29 -2.29 14.63 -15.62
N PRO A 30 -1.25 15.47 -15.78
CA PRO A 30 -1.41 16.76 -16.46
C PRO A 30 -1.86 16.65 -17.93
N ARG A 31 -1.81 15.46 -18.53
CA ARG A 31 -2.10 15.20 -19.94
C ARG A 31 -3.40 14.43 -20.15
N LEU A 32 -4.08 14.04 -19.08
CA LEU A 32 -5.29 13.22 -19.14
C LEU A 32 -6.52 14.07 -18.82
N ALA A 33 -7.52 13.98 -19.68
CA ALA A 33 -8.87 14.45 -19.38
C ALA A 33 -9.65 13.37 -18.62
N GLU A 34 -10.71 13.75 -17.90
CA GLU A 34 -11.60 12.77 -17.28
C GLU A 34 -12.23 11.84 -18.34
N PRO A 35 -12.44 10.53 -18.04
CA PRO A 35 -12.27 9.82 -16.76
C PRO A 35 -10.91 9.11 -16.58
N TRP A 36 -9.94 9.40 -17.44
CA TRP A 36 -8.70 8.63 -17.56
C TRP A 36 -7.81 8.62 -16.30
N PRO A 37 -7.71 9.71 -15.50
CA PRO A 37 -6.97 9.67 -14.23
C PRO A 37 -7.50 8.60 -13.26
N HIS A 38 -8.84 8.43 -13.18
CA HIS A 38 -9.46 7.40 -12.34
C HIS A 38 -9.06 5.98 -12.76
N LEU A 39 -8.97 5.72 -14.06
CA LEU A 39 -8.51 4.42 -14.55
C LEU A 39 -7.07 4.12 -14.16
N VAL A 40 -6.18 5.12 -14.25
CA VAL A 40 -4.77 4.98 -13.82
C VAL A 40 -4.71 4.66 -12.32
N TYR A 41 -5.52 5.31 -11.50
CA TYR A 41 -5.61 5.01 -10.07
C TYR A 41 -6.12 3.59 -9.78
N VAL A 42 -7.10 3.09 -10.52
CA VAL A 42 -7.56 1.69 -10.41
C VAL A 42 -6.44 0.72 -10.77
N ILE A 43 -5.67 1.01 -11.83
CA ILE A 43 -4.53 0.19 -12.23
C ILE A 43 -3.47 0.15 -11.12
N ILE A 44 -3.11 1.31 -10.54
CA ILE A 44 -2.19 1.38 -9.40
C ILE A 44 -2.68 0.47 -8.27
N ASP A 45 -3.95 0.57 -7.88
CA ASP A 45 -4.49 -0.21 -6.76
C ASP A 45 -4.49 -1.70 -7.01
N VAL A 46 -4.84 -2.15 -8.21
CA VAL A 46 -4.78 -3.57 -8.58
C VAL A 46 -3.33 -4.08 -8.51
N LEU A 47 -2.37 -3.28 -8.99
CA LEU A 47 -0.95 -3.63 -8.94
C LEU A 47 -0.42 -3.71 -7.50
N LEU A 48 -0.78 -2.76 -6.64
CA LEU A 48 -0.42 -2.76 -5.22
C LEU A 48 -1.15 -3.88 -4.44
N LEU A 49 -2.38 -4.22 -4.83
CA LEU A 49 -3.17 -5.32 -4.28
C LEU A 49 -2.45 -6.67 -4.47
N PHE A 50 -1.88 -6.91 -5.66
CA PHE A 50 -1.05 -8.09 -5.87
C PHE A 50 0.13 -8.15 -4.90
N GLY A 51 0.74 -7.01 -4.60
CA GLY A 51 1.81 -6.89 -3.61
C GLY A 51 1.40 -7.34 -2.22
N ILE A 52 0.32 -6.78 -1.68
CA ILE A 52 -0.15 -7.16 -0.33
C ILE A 52 -0.62 -8.61 -0.28
N LEU A 53 -1.24 -9.13 -1.34
CA LEU A 53 -1.62 -10.55 -1.43
C LEU A 53 -0.39 -11.47 -1.41
N ALA A 54 0.67 -11.10 -2.13
CA ALA A 54 1.93 -11.83 -2.13
C ALA A 54 2.67 -11.75 -0.79
N VAL A 55 2.71 -10.57 -0.15
CA VAL A 55 3.27 -10.43 1.21
C VAL A 55 2.49 -11.29 2.18
N ARG A 56 1.15 -11.31 2.10
CA ARG A 56 0.29 -12.13 2.98
C ARG A 56 0.50 -13.62 2.76
N SER A 57 0.71 -14.07 1.53
CA SER A 57 0.95 -15.49 1.22
C SER A 57 2.33 -15.96 1.70
N VAL A 58 3.37 -15.13 1.53
CA VAL A 58 4.74 -15.45 1.99
C VAL A 58 4.86 -15.36 3.52
N SER A 59 4.20 -14.39 4.14
CA SER A 59 4.18 -14.27 5.61
C SER A 59 3.35 -15.36 6.30
N GLY A 60 2.68 -16.26 5.56
CA GLY A 60 2.12 -17.51 6.08
C GLY A 60 1.15 -17.40 7.28
N ARG A 61 0.96 -18.51 8.01
CA ARG A 61 0.12 -18.61 9.23
C ARG A 61 0.74 -17.96 10.48
N SER A 62 1.95 -17.38 10.41
CA SER A 62 2.53 -16.61 11.52
C SER A 62 1.79 -15.30 11.79
N ALA A 63 0.85 -14.94 10.92
CA ALA A 63 -0.11 -13.88 11.10
C ALA A 63 -1.19 -14.28 12.12
N GLY A 64 -1.06 -13.80 13.35
CA GLY A 64 -2.10 -13.95 14.38
C GLY A 64 -3.44 -13.32 13.95
N PRO A 65 -4.51 -13.44 14.75
CA PRO A 65 -5.81 -12.83 14.43
C PRO A 65 -5.70 -11.32 14.14
N LEU A 66 -4.74 -10.63 14.77
CA LEU A 66 -4.43 -9.23 14.53
C LEU A 66 -4.04 -8.94 13.07
N ALA A 67 -3.22 -9.80 12.47
CA ALA A 67 -2.82 -9.64 11.07
C ALA A 67 -3.98 -9.87 10.11
N LEU A 68 -4.91 -10.78 10.43
CA LEU A 68 -6.11 -10.99 9.61
C LEU A 68 -7.02 -9.76 9.65
N VAL A 69 -7.22 -9.19 10.85
CA VAL A 69 -7.99 -7.95 11.02
C VAL A 69 -7.32 -6.79 10.28
N GLY A 70 -6.01 -6.59 10.45
CA GLY A 70 -5.27 -5.53 9.76
C GLY A 70 -5.32 -5.68 8.24
N PHE A 71 -5.12 -6.90 7.72
CA PHE A 71 -5.23 -7.19 6.31
C PHE A 71 -6.66 -6.96 5.77
N GLY A 72 -7.68 -7.38 6.51
CA GLY A 72 -9.08 -7.12 6.15
C GLY A 72 -9.42 -5.64 6.13
N LEU A 73 -8.96 -4.87 7.12
CA LEU A 73 -9.09 -3.41 7.14
C LEU A 73 -8.34 -2.74 5.97
N ALA A 74 -7.16 -3.24 5.61
CA ALA A 74 -6.40 -2.72 4.49
C ALA A 74 -7.13 -2.94 3.16
N LEU A 75 -7.69 -4.15 2.94
CA LEU A 75 -8.51 -4.44 1.76
C LEU A 75 -9.77 -3.58 1.73
N LEU A 76 -10.47 -3.44 2.86
CA LEU A 76 -11.64 -2.58 2.97
C LEU A 76 -11.29 -1.12 2.62
N GLY A 77 -10.21 -0.59 3.20
CA GLY A 77 -9.73 0.76 2.93
C GLY A 77 -9.39 0.97 1.45
N LEU A 78 -8.70 0.01 0.82
CA LEU A 78 -8.40 0.05 -0.61
C LEU A 78 -9.69 0.11 -1.46
N MET A 79 -10.68 -0.73 -1.16
CA MET A 79 -11.97 -0.69 -1.86
C MET A 79 -12.72 0.62 -1.62
N LEU A 80 -12.67 1.16 -0.40
CA LEU A 80 -13.24 2.46 -0.06
C LEU A 80 -12.55 3.62 -0.80
N VAL A 81 -11.24 3.56 -1.04
CA VAL A 81 -10.51 4.60 -1.78
C VAL A 81 -11.03 4.70 -3.22
N ARG A 82 -11.48 3.58 -3.79
CA ARG A 82 -12.05 3.58 -5.14
C ARG A 82 -13.51 4.02 -5.17
N THR A 83 -14.33 3.59 -4.21
CA THR A 83 -15.72 4.07 -4.14
C THR A 83 -15.82 5.54 -3.74
N SER A 84 -14.88 6.05 -2.93
CA SER A 84 -14.78 7.48 -2.60
C SER A 84 -14.38 8.34 -3.79
N SER A 85 -13.60 7.82 -4.73
CA SER A 85 -13.31 8.54 -5.98
C SER A 85 -14.54 8.75 -6.88
N ALA A 86 -15.63 8.01 -6.64
CA ALA A 86 -16.94 8.25 -7.25
C ALA A 86 -17.81 9.25 -6.46
N ALA A 87 -17.24 9.96 -5.47
CA ALA A 87 -17.90 10.95 -4.61
C ALA A 87 -19.14 10.45 -3.84
N ILE A 88 -19.32 9.13 -3.69
CA ILE A 88 -20.52 8.50 -3.12
C ILE A 88 -20.79 8.96 -1.67
N PHE A 89 -19.74 9.28 -0.90
CA PHE A 89 -19.84 9.70 0.49
C PHE A 89 -19.40 11.16 0.73
N GLY A 90 -19.38 12.00 -0.32
CA GLY A 90 -19.01 13.42 -0.23
C GLY A 90 -17.50 13.69 -0.13
N GLU A 91 -17.13 14.95 0.15
CA GLU A 91 -15.73 15.44 0.08
C GLU A 91 -14.78 14.76 1.08
N ALA A 92 -15.28 14.36 2.25
CA ALA A 92 -14.48 13.67 3.27
C ALA A 92 -14.21 12.20 2.97
N SER A 93 -14.85 11.63 1.94
CA SER A 93 -14.85 10.19 1.67
C SER A 93 -13.45 9.62 1.41
N TYR A 94 -12.60 10.34 0.67
CA TYR A 94 -11.23 9.92 0.39
C TYR A 94 -10.36 9.92 1.65
N MET A 95 -10.50 10.93 2.50
CA MET A 95 -9.76 11.04 3.76
C MET A 95 -10.13 9.89 4.71
N ILE A 96 -11.41 9.55 4.80
CA ILE A 96 -11.88 8.39 5.59
C ILE A 96 -11.30 7.10 5.00
N ALA A 97 -11.44 6.90 3.69
CA ALA A 97 -10.98 5.69 3.03
C ALA A 97 -9.46 5.46 3.15
N SER A 98 -8.66 6.51 2.91
CA SER A 98 -7.21 6.47 3.06
C SER A 98 -6.78 6.24 4.51
N SER A 99 -7.52 6.80 5.48
CA SER A 99 -7.29 6.52 6.91
C SER A 99 -7.55 5.05 7.25
N VAL A 100 -8.67 4.49 6.80
CA VAL A 100 -9.00 3.07 7.01
C VAL A 100 -7.92 2.17 6.39
N TRP A 101 -7.48 2.49 5.17
CA TRP A 101 -6.41 1.73 4.51
C TRP A 101 -5.10 1.79 5.31
N SER A 102 -4.67 2.99 5.69
CA SER A 102 -3.43 3.21 6.44
C SER A 102 -3.47 2.52 7.81
N ILE A 103 -4.58 2.62 8.54
CA ILE A 103 -4.80 1.92 9.82
C ILE A 103 -4.70 0.41 9.63
N GLY A 104 -5.37 -0.15 8.61
CA GLY A 104 -5.27 -1.58 8.31
C GLY A 104 -3.84 -2.03 8.04
N MET A 105 -3.10 -1.26 7.24
CA MET A 105 -1.69 -1.52 6.96
C MET A 105 -0.83 -1.46 8.22
N VAL A 106 -1.09 -0.52 9.14
CA VAL A 106 -0.36 -0.43 10.42
C VAL A 106 -0.67 -1.59 11.35
N VAL A 107 -1.94 -1.95 11.51
CA VAL A 107 -2.33 -3.10 12.34
C VAL A 107 -1.68 -4.39 11.83
N TRP A 108 -1.63 -4.57 10.51
CA TRP A 108 -0.93 -5.69 9.91
C TRP A 108 0.60 -5.59 10.06
N SER A 109 1.17 -4.39 9.92
CA SER A 109 2.60 -4.11 10.08
C SER A 109 3.12 -4.49 11.47
N VAL A 110 2.32 -4.27 12.52
CA VAL A 110 2.69 -4.66 13.90
C VAL A 110 2.98 -6.16 13.98
N ASP A 111 2.16 -6.98 13.32
CA ASP A 111 2.36 -8.44 13.28
C ASP A 111 3.59 -8.82 12.44
N LEU A 112 3.78 -8.19 11.27
CA LEU A 112 4.99 -8.37 10.44
C LEU A 112 6.28 -8.06 11.21
N LEU A 113 6.26 -7.03 12.06
CA LEU A 113 7.39 -6.69 12.93
C LEU A 113 7.57 -7.68 14.08
N ARG A 114 6.49 -8.14 14.72
CA ARG A 114 6.52 -9.13 15.81
C ARG A 114 7.07 -10.46 15.35
N ALA A 115 6.71 -10.90 14.14
CA ALA A 115 7.25 -12.10 13.52
C ALA A 115 8.76 -12.00 13.22
N ARG A 116 9.37 -10.81 13.38
CA ARG A 116 10.78 -10.50 13.04
C ARG A 116 11.17 -10.98 11.64
N GLY A 117 10.18 -11.02 10.74
CA GLY A 117 10.33 -11.59 9.41
C GLY A 117 11.02 -10.67 8.42
N ARG A 118 10.90 -11.00 7.14
CA ARG A 118 11.59 -10.31 6.05
C ARG A 118 11.10 -8.87 5.86
N PHE A 119 9.80 -8.64 6.01
CA PHE A 119 9.12 -7.38 5.62
C PHE A 119 9.22 -6.24 6.63
N ARG A 120 10.29 -6.18 7.44
CA ARG A 120 10.41 -5.19 8.52
C ARG A 120 10.51 -3.75 8.03
N ILE A 121 11.23 -3.54 6.93
CA ILE A 121 11.40 -2.20 6.34
C ILE A 121 10.06 -1.71 5.81
N ALA A 122 9.34 -2.55 5.06
CA ALA A 122 7.99 -2.23 4.57
C ALA A 122 7.03 -1.89 5.72
N ALA A 123 6.99 -2.74 6.75
CA ALA A 123 6.16 -2.52 7.93
C ALA A 123 6.50 -1.22 8.66
N GLY A 124 7.79 -0.91 8.84
CA GLY A 124 8.24 0.34 9.43
C GLY A 124 7.82 1.57 8.62
N LEU A 125 7.91 1.49 7.28
CA LEU A 125 7.51 2.58 6.38
C LEU A 125 6.00 2.82 6.39
N TRP A 126 5.18 1.77 6.44
CA TRP A 126 3.72 1.93 6.56
C TRP A 126 3.30 2.52 7.91
N ILE A 127 3.98 2.15 9.00
CA ILE A 127 3.79 2.79 10.31
C ILE A 127 4.21 4.26 10.28
N ALA A 128 5.39 4.55 9.73
CA ALA A 128 5.88 5.91 9.60
C ALA A 128 4.92 6.78 8.78
N ALA A 129 4.38 6.25 7.68
CA ALA A 129 3.39 6.96 6.86
C ALA A 129 2.15 7.40 7.65
N LEU A 130 1.58 6.51 8.48
CA LEU A 130 0.43 6.88 9.33
C LEU A 130 0.83 7.94 10.36
N VAL A 131 1.96 7.75 11.05
CA VAL A 131 2.44 8.70 12.08
C VAL A 131 2.69 10.08 11.49
N ILE A 132 3.35 10.16 10.33
CA ILE A 132 3.60 11.41 9.61
C ILE A 132 2.28 12.03 9.14
N GLY A 133 1.34 11.23 8.63
CA GLY A 133 0.01 11.72 8.24
C GLY A 133 -0.77 12.31 9.41
N LEU A 134 -0.75 11.64 10.57
CA LEU A 134 -1.36 12.15 11.81
C LEU A 134 -0.67 13.44 12.30
N ALA A 135 0.66 13.51 12.21
CA ALA A 135 1.39 14.73 12.53
C ALA A 135 0.99 15.90 11.61
N GLY A 136 0.82 15.65 10.30
CA GLY A 136 0.33 16.65 9.35
C GLY A 136 -1.07 17.16 9.70
N LEU A 137 -1.96 16.26 10.12
CA LEU A 137 -3.30 16.63 10.58
C LEU A 137 -3.25 17.53 11.83
N VAL A 138 -2.43 17.19 12.82
CA VAL A 138 -2.26 17.98 14.05
C VAL A 138 -1.67 19.37 13.76
N LEU A 139 -0.71 19.42 12.84
CA LEU A 139 -0.05 20.67 12.43
C LEU A 139 -0.89 21.50 11.45
N LYS A 140 -2.04 20.98 10.99
CA LYS A 140 -2.87 21.57 9.93
C LYS A 140 -2.08 21.84 8.64
N ASP A 141 -1.03 21.06 8.42
CA ASP A 141 -0.22 21.12 7.21
C ASP A 141 -0.71 20.05 6.23
N HIS A 142 -1.42 20.52 5.21
CA HIS A 142 -1.97 19.68 4.15
C HIS A 142 -1.02 19.54 2.94
N GLY A 143 0.15 20.18 2.95
CA GLY A 143 1.08 20.21 1.84
C GLY A 143 2.26 19.26 2.01
N PRO A 144 3.46 19.74 2.41
CA PRO A 144 4.67 18.93 2.45
C PRO A 144 4.55 17.65 3.28
N ILE A 145 3.96 17.72 4.48
CA ILE A 145 3.87 16.57 5.38
C ILE A 145 2.97 15.47 4.78
N ALA A 146 1.86 15.83 4.15
CA ALA A 146 0.99 14.88 3.47
C ALA A 146 1.72 14.18 2.30
N HIS A 147 2.56 14.91 1.56
CA HIS A 147 3.38 14.32 0.51
C HIS A 147 4.42 13.35 1.06
N VAL A 148 5.09 13.69 2.17
CA VAL A 148 6.06 12.80 2.82
C VAL A 148 5.37 11.53 3.35
N ALA A 149 4.17 11.64 3.93
CA ALA A 149 3.38 10.49 4.35
C ALA A 149 3.05 9.57 3.17
N LYS A 150 2.59 10.13 2.04
CA LYS A 150 2.34 9.39 0.79
C LYS A 150 3.61 8.68 0.31
N MET A 151 4.74 9.38 0.28
CA MET A 151 6.01 8.81 -0.17
C MET A 151 6.49 7.69 0.74
N ALA A 152 6.41 7.85 2.06
CA ALA A 152 6.71 6.77 3.00
C ALA A 152 5.82 5.54 2.76
N PHE A 153 4.53 5.76 2.53
CA PHE A 153 3.57 4.68 2.27
C PHE A 153 3.93 3.88 1.02
N ILE A 154 4.17 4.56 -0.11
CA ILE A 154 4.49 3.90 -1.38
C ILE A 154 5.88 3.25 -1.37
N LEU A 155 6.87 3.85 -0.69
CA LEU A 155 8.17 3.23 -0.48
C LEU A 155 8.06 1.94 0.36
N GLY A 156 7.07 1.84 1.25
CA GLY A 156 6.75 0.59 1.93
C GLY A 156 6.41 -0.54 0.97
N PHE A 157 5.65 -0.25 -0.09
CA PHE A 157 5.35 -1.22 -1.16
C PHE A 157 6.58 -1.58 -1.98
N VAL A 158 7.44 -0.61 -2.29
CA VAL A 158 8.72 -0.87 -2.97
C VAL A 158 9.60 -1.81 -2.14
N ALA A 159 9.76 -1.53 -0.84
CA ALA A 159 10.51 -2.36 0.08
C ALA A 159 9.94 -3.79 0.15
N ALA A 160 8.61 -3.92 0.27
CA ALA A 160 7.92 -5.20 0.29
C ALA A 160 8.16 -6.01 -1.00
N ALA A 161 8.09 -5.36 -2.16
CA ALA A 161 8.32 -5.99 -3.45
C ALA A 161 9.78 -6.46 -3.61
N VAL A 162 10.74 -5.66 -3.17
CA VAL A 162 12.16 -6.05 -3.14
C VAL A 162 12.36 -7.28 -2.24
N ASP A 163 11.74 -7.30 -1.05
CA ASP A 163 11.84 -8.43 -0.14
C ASP A 163 11.19 -9.70 -0.72
N LEU A 164 10.05 -9.57 -1.42
CA LEU A 164 9.43 -10.67 -2.16
C LEU A 164 10.37 -11.23 -3.24
N LEU A 165 11.04 -10.37 -4.01
CA LEU A 165 12.00 -10.82 -5.03
C LEU A 165 13.19 -11.54 -4.41
N LYS A 166 13.70 -11.06 -3.27
CA LYS A 166 14.80 -11.74 -2.57
C LYS A 166 14.37 -13.09 -2.00
N ALA A 167 13.12 -13.22 -1.53
CA ALA A 167 12.59 -14.49 -1.01
C ALA A 167 12.51 -15.61 -2.07
N LEU A 168 12.54 -15.26 -3.36
CA LEU A 168 12.61 -16.23 -4.45
C LEU A 168 14.00 -16.86 -4.63
N GLY A 169 15.06 -16.18 -4.17
CA GLY A 169 16.45 -16.58 -4.38
C GLY A 169 17.06 -17.41 -3.26
N GLU A 170 16.40 -17.51 -2.10
CA GLU A 170 16.91 -18.32 -0.98
C GLU A 170 16.53 -19.80 -1.15
N PRO A 171 17.47 -20.74 -0.92
CA PRO A 171 17.12 -22.16 -0.78
C PRO A 171 16.24 -22.34 0.46
N GLN A 172 15.10 -23.03 0.30
CA GLN A 172 14.17 -23.36 1.37
C GLN A 172 14.71 -24.44 2.29
#